data_AF-A0A963HEZ9-F1
#
_entry.id   AF-A0A963HEZ9-F1
#
_cell.length_a   1.000
_cell.length_b   1.000
_cell.length_c   1.000
_cell.angle_alpha   90.00
_cell.angle_beta   90.00
_cell.angle_gamma   90.00
#
_symmetry.space_group_name_H-M   'P 1'
#
loop_
_entity.id
_entity.type
_entity.pdbx_description
1 polymer ?
#
loop_
_entity_poly.entity_id
_entity_poly.type
_entity_poly.pdbx_seq_one_letter_code
_entity_poly.pdbx_strand_id
1 'polypeptide(L)' 'MAGPAPASADLSALVIPLLKGVLYQEADAALWNSLLNLQARLRDYVEVLDLELVLDEAEGYAFLRSRPQDDEGA' A
#
# COMPACT_ATOMS: atom_id res chain seq x y z
N MET A 1 27.78 -13.43 -3.97
CA MET A 1 27.43 -12.00 -4.08
C MET A 1 25.93 -11.89 -3.86
N ALA A 2 25.47 -11.40 -2.70
CA ALA A 2 24.05 -11.17 -2.43
C ALA A 2 23.68 -9.82 -3.03
N GLY A 3 22.95 -9.82 -4.14
CA GLY A 3 22.43 -8.59 -4.75
C GLY A 3 21.42 -7.91 -3.81
N PRO A 4 21.30 -6.57 -3.84
CA PRO A 4 20.42 -5.84 -2.95
C PRO A 4 18.98 -6.33 -3.11
N ALA A 5 18.31 -6.53 -1.97
CA ALA A 5 17.00 -7.14 -1.88
C ALA A 5 15.96 -6.38 -2.75
N PRO A 6 15.30 -7.03 -3.72
CA PRO A 6 14.30 -6.37 -4.58
C PRO A 6 13.09 -5.85 -3.80
N ALA A 7 12.77 -6.49 -2.68
CA ALA A 7 11.56 -6.26 -1.89
C ALA A 7 11.32 -4.80 -1.43
N SER A 8 12.37 -3.99 -1.27
CA SER A 8 12.24 -2.59 -0.84
C SER A 8 11.80 -1.66 -1.98
N ALA A 9 12.25 -1.94 -3.20
CA ALA A 9 11.85 -1.19 -4.39
C ALA A 9 10.41 -1.53 -4.79
N ASP A 10 10.01 -2.79 -4.64
CA ASP A 10 8.65 -3.24 -4.91
C ASP A 10 7.63 -2.58 -3.97
N LEU A 11 7.99 -2.36 -2.69
CA LEU A 11 7.08 -1.70 -1.74
C LEU A 11 6.88 -0.22 -2.04
N SER A 12 7.96 0.49 -2.35
CA SER A 12 7.87 1.91 -2.71
C SER A 12 7.15 2.12 -4.03
N ALA A 13 7.29 1.21 -5.00
CA ALA A 13 6.50 1.20 -6.23
C ALA A 13 4.98 1.05 -6.00
N LEU A 14 4.55 0.46 -4.87
CA LEU A 14 3.15 0.33 -4.48
C LEU A 14 2.65 1.53 -3.66
N VAL A 15 3.45 1.95 -2.67
CA VAL A 15 3.06 3.03 -1.75
C VAL A 15 2.96 4.38 -2.49
N ILE A 16 3.86 4.67 -3.43
CA ILE A 16 3.84 5.94 -4.18
C ILE A 16 2.52 6.15 -4.94
N PRO A 17 2.02 5.22 -5.77
CA PRO A 17 0.74 5.40 -6.45
C PRO A 17 -0.45 5.41 -5.48
N LEU A 18 -0.42 4.60 -4.42
CA LEU A 18 -1.47 4.59 -3.40
C LEU A 18 -1.56 5.90 -2.59
N LEU A 19 -0.44 6.59 -2.38
CA LEU A 19 -0.42 7.92 -1.78
C LEU A 19 -0.92 9.01 -2.74
N LYS A 20 -0.78 8.79 -4.06
CA LYS A 20 -1.30 9.70 -5.08
C LYS A 20 -2.80 9.54 -5.31
N GLY A 21 -3.37 8.38 -5.01
CA GLY A 21 -4.79 8.10 -5.19
C GLY A 21 -5.12 6.61 -5.16
N VAL A 22 -6.15 6.24 -5.90
CA VAL A 22 -6.63 4.85 -5.98
C VAL A 22 -5.83 4.07 -7.02
N LEU A 23 -5.38 2.88 -6.65
CA LEU A 23 -4.76 1.90 -7.52
C LEU A 23 -5.82 0.93 -8.00
N TYR A 24 -5.95 0.76 -9.31
CA TYR A 24 -6.92 -0.13 -9.94
C TYR A 24 -6.25 -1.37 -10.50
N GLN A 25 -6.83 -2.54 -10.25
CA GLN A 25 -6.35 -3.82 -10.78
C GLN A 25 -6.29 -3.82 -12.31
N GLU A 26 -7.27 -3.20 -12.97
CA GLU A 26 -7.37 -3.12 -14.43
C GLU A 26 -6.28 -2.23 -15.04
N ALA A 27 -5.74 -1.27 -14.28
CA ALA A 27 -4.68 -0.39 -14.75
C ALA A 27 -3.34 -1.14 -14.83
N ASP A 28 -2.99 -1.90 -13.80
CA ASP A 28 -1.72 -2.64 -13.72
C ASP A 28 -1.88 -3.94 -12.93
N ALA A 29 -2.21 -5.03 -13.63
CA ALA A 29 -2.38 -6.36 -13.02
C ALA A 29 -1.09 -6.91 -12.36
N ALA A 30 0.08 -6.55 -12.87
CA ALA A 30 1.37 -6.93 -12.27
C ALA A 30 1.58 -6.23 -10.92
N LEU A 31 1.30 -4.93 -10.87
CA LEU A 31 1.38 -4.12 -9.65
C LEU A 31 0.35 -4.60 -8.62
N TRP A 32 -0.87 -4.92 -9.07
CA TRP A 32 -1.89 -5.53 -8.22
C TRP A 32 -1.45 -6.84 -7.60
N ASN A 33 -0.85 -7.75 -8.39
CA ASN A 33 -0.30 -9.00 -7.85
C ASN A 33 0.81 -8.73 -6.82
N SER A 34 1.70 -7.77 -7.08
CA SER A 34 2.71 -7.36 -6.10
C SER A 34 2.08 -6.81 -4.82
N LEU A 35 1.00 -6.03 -4.93
CA LEU A 35 0.23 -5.54 -3.79
C LEU A 35 -0.31 -6.69 -2.94
N LEU A 36 -0.96 -7.68 -3.58
CA LEU A 36 -1.52 -8.84 -2.88
C LEU A 36 -0.44 -9.66 -2.16
N ASN A 37 0.74 -9.80 -2.76
CA ASN A 37 1.88 -10.49 -2.16
C ASN A 37 2.54 -9.70 -1.03
N LEU A 38 2.59 -8.37 -1.14
CA LEU A 38 3.29 -7.49 -0.19
C LEU A 38 2.35 -6.78 0.79
N GLN A 39 1.05 -7.06 0.77
CA GLN A 39 0.03 -6.35 1.56
C GLN A 39 0.37 -6.29 3.06
N ALA A 40 0.90 -7.38 3.64
CA ALA A 40 1.22 -7.46 5.06
C ALA A 40 2.32 -6.47 5.42
N ARG A 41 3.34 -6.38 4.57
CA ARG A 41 4.48 -5.49 4.74
C ARG A 41 4.14 -4.04 4.40
N LEU A 42 3.25 -3.84 3.44
CA LEU A 42 2.74 -2.52 3.09
C LEU A 42 1.92 -1.95 4.25
N ARG A 43 1.03 -2.76 4.84
CA ARG A 43 0.25 -2.40 6.03
C ARG A 43 1.13 -1.99 7.20
N ASP A 44 2.16 -2.78 7.50
CA ASP A 44 3.15 -2.46 8.55
C ASP A 44 3.85 -1.12 8.30
N TYR A 45 4.25 -0.85 7.06
CA TYR A 45 4.92 0.39 6.69
C TYR A 45 4.00 1.62 6.77
N VAL A 46 2.78 1.51 6.24
CA VAL A 46 1.83 2.63 6.23
C VAL A 46 1.22 2.87 7.61
N GLU A 47 1.17 1.85 8.46
CA GLU A 47 0.77 1.98 9.87
C GLU A 47 1.71 2.91 10.65
N VAL A 48 3.02 2.89 10.39
CA VAL A 48 3.98 3.84 10.98
C VAL A 48 3.73 5.29 10.53
N LEU A 49 3.08 5.47 9.37
CA LEU A 49 2.69 6.77 8.83
C LEU A 49 1.28 7.21 9.29
N ASP A 50 0.65 6.47 10.20
CA ASP A 50 -0.75 6.66 10.60
C ASP A 50 -1.75 6.53 9.43
N LEU A 51 -1.38 5.71 8.44
CA LEU A 51 -2.19 5.41 7.28
C LEU A 51 -2.68 3.96 7.34
N GLU A 52 -3.81 3.70 6.71
CA GLU A 52 -4.42 2.39 6.59
C GLU A 52 -4.61 2.03 5.12
N LEU A 53 -4.14 0.85 4.74
CA LEU A 53 -4.41 0.25 3.43
C LEU A 53 -5.84 -0.29 3.40
N VAL A 54 -6.66 0.28 2.53
CA VAL A 54 -7.95 -0.27 2.13
C VAL A 54 -7.78 -0.98 0.80
N LEU A 55 -8.15 -2.24 0.75
CA LEU A 55 -8.08 -3.10 -0.42
C LEU A 55 -9.43 -3.77 -0.60
N ASP A 56 -10.09 -3.52 -1.73
CA ASP A 56 -11.32 -4.15 -2.13
C ASP A 56 -11.08 -5.06 -3.33
N GLU A 57 -10.90 -6.36 -3.08
CA GLU A 57 -10.68 -7.36 -4.14
C GLU A 57 -11.92 -7.59 -5.01
N ALA A 58 -13.12 -7.36 -4.44
CA ALA A 58 -14.38 -7.51 -5.16
C ALA A 58 -14.60 -6.42 -6.21
N GLU A 59 -14.16 -5.19 -5.90
CA GLU A 59 -14.23 -4.06 -6.82
C GLU A 59 -12.91 -3.84 -7.59
N GLY A 60 -11.82 -4.46 -7.16
CA GLY A 60 -10.52 -4.39 -7.83
C GLY A 60 -9.78 -3.07 -7.62
N TYR A 61 -9.94 -2.43 -6.46
CA TYR A 61 -9.22 -1.21 -6.13
C TYR A 61 -8.54 -1.24 -4.76
N ALA A 62 -7.49 -0.43 -4.61
CA ALA A 62 -6.78 -0.24 -3.37
C ALA A 62 -6.42 1.23 -3.18
N PHE A 63 -6.51 1.73 -1.95
CA PHE A 63 -6.11 3.10 -1.62
C PHE A 63 -5.62 3.19 -0.18
N LEU A 64 -4.86 4.24 0.11
CA LEU A 64 -4.49 4.58 1.48
C LEU A 64 -5.45 5.63 2.02
N ARG A 65 -5.95 5.38 3.22
CA ARG A 65 -6.68 6.38 3.99
C ARG A 65 -5.87 6.75 5.22
N SER A 66 -5.93 8.01 5.64
CA SER A 66 -5.46 8.38 6.97
C SER A 66 -6.30 7.64 8.01
N ARG A 67 -5.66 7.09 9.03
CA ARG A 67 -6.41 6.68 10.21
C ARG A 67 -7.05 7.94 10.79
N PRO A 68 -8.29 7.86 11.29
CA PRO A 68 -8.81 8.93 12.11
C PRO A 68 -7.85 9.03 13.29
N GLN A 69 -7.01 10.06 13.26
CA GLN A 69 -6.29 10.47 14.44
C GLN A 69 -7.38 10.69 15.48
N ASP A 70 -7.34 9.92 16.56
CA ASP A 70 -8.08 10.27 17.75
C ASP A 70 -7.45 11.60 18.22
N ASP A 71 -7.92 12.69 17.63
CA ASP A 71 -7.64 14.05 18.06
C ASP A 71 -8.41 14.24 19.37
N GLU A 72 -7.99 13.46 20.38
CA GLU A 72 -8.30 13.72 21.77
C GLU A 72 -7.48 14.95 22.14
N GLY A 73 -8.11 16.10 21.89
CA GLY A 73 -7.69 17.37 22.43
C GLY A 73 -7.39 17.21 23.92
N ALA A 74 -6.13 17.46 24.27
CA ALA A 74 -5.67 17.68 25.63
C ALA A 74 -5.20 19.13 25.78
#